data_AF-A0A9K3GU81-F1
#
_entry.id   AF-A0A9K3GU81-F1
#
_cell.length_a   1.000
_cell.length_b   1.000
_cell.length_c   1.000
_cell.angle_alpha   90.00
_cell.angle_beta   90.00
_cell.angle_gamma   90.00
#
_symmetry.space_group_name_H-M   'P 1'
#
loop_
_entity.id
_entity.type
_entity.pdbx_description
1 polymer ?
#
loop_
_entity_poly.entity_id
_entity_poly.type
_entity_poly.pdbx_seq_one_letter_code
_entity_poly.pdbx_strand_id
1 'polypeptide(L)' 'MAMAKYDLTPRIAPNLDRHLVFPLLEFTQERELYPNDQILKAKIELLNNTNMVDYAMDIHKVSVPHGLCSSSN' A
#
# COMPACT_ATOMS: atom_id res chain seq x y z
N MET A 1 8.32 -18.74 -6.82
CA MET A 1 7.22 -17.82 -6.52
C MET A 1 5.92 -18.61 -6.49
N ALA A 2 5.46 -19.03 -5.31
CA ALA A 2 4.13 -19.61 -5.20
C ALA A 2 3.14 -18.47 -5.38
N MET A 3 2.65 -18.27 -6.61
CA MET A 3 1.44 -17.52 -6.86
C MET A 3 0.41 -18.05 -5.86
N ALA A 4 -0.17 -17.17 -5.05
CA ALA A 4 -1.15 -17.56 -4.06
C ALA A 4 -2.33 -18.21 -4.82
N LYS A 5 -2.29 -19.54 -4.93
CA LYS A 5 -3.09 -20.33 -5.89
C LYS A 5 -4.59 -20.13 -5.71
N TYR A 6 -4.98 -19.68 -4.51
CA TYR A 6 -6.34 -19.40 -4.10
C TYR A 6 -6.55 -17.93 -3.72
N ASP A 7 -5.62 -17.04 -4.08
CA ASP A 7 -5.80 -15.62 -3.82
C ASP A 7 -6.82 -15.00 -4.77
N LEU A 8 -7.91 -14.54 -4.17
CA LEU A 8 -9.00 -13.88 -4.86
C LEU A 8 -8.87 -12.35 -4.77
N THR A 9 -7.91 -11.82 -4.00
CA THR A 9 -7.64 -10.38 -3.86
C THR A 9 -7.63 -9.65 -5.21
N PRO A 10 -6.90 -10.10 -6.26
CA PRO A 10 -6.90 -9.41 -7.55
C PRO A 10 -8.25 -9.47 -8.30
N ARG A 11 -9.12 -10.44 -7.99
CA ARG A 11 -10.47 -10.55 -8.58
C ARG A 11 -11.50 -9.69 -7.85
N ILE A 12 -11.39 -9.59 -6.53
CA ILE A 12 -12.33 -8.82 -5.71
C ILE A 12 -11.97 -7.32 -5.68
N ALA A 13 -10.68 -6.98 -5.68
CA ALA A 13 -10.18 -5.60 -5.59
C ALA A 13 -10.84 -4.61 -6.58
N PRO A 14 -11.01 -4.92 -7.89
CA PRO A 14 -11.65 -3.98 -8.81
C PRO A 14 -13.17 -3.81 -8.58
N ASN A 15 -13.80 -4.72 -7.83
CA ASN A 15 -15.23 -4.68 -7.51
C ASN A 15 -15.50 -4.09 -6.11
N LEU A 16 -14.46 -3.67 -5.39
CA LEU A 16 -14.52 -3.14 -4.04
C LEU A 16 -14.16 -1.66 -4.01
N ASP A 17 -14.68 -0.94 -3.02
CA ASP A 17 -14.27 0.44 -2.77
C ASP A 17 -12.78 0.47 -2.39
N ARG A 18 -12.05 1.45 -2.92
CA ARG A 18 -10.61 1.68 -2.66
C ARG A 18 -10.25 1.74 -1.16
N HIS A 19 -11.15 2.21 -0.31
CA HIS A 19 -10.96 2.23 1.15
C HIS A 19 -10.99 0.82 1.75
N LEU A 20 -11.74 -0.11 1.14
CA LEU A 20 -11.81 -1.52 1.52
C LEU A 20 -10.67 -2.35 0.91
N VAL A 21 -10.02 -1.85 -0.15
CA VAL A 21 -8.84 -2.48 -0.74
C VAL A 21 -7.59 -2.28 0.14
N PHE A 22 -7.52 -1.20 0.94
CA PHE A 22 -6.38 -0.96 1.85
C PHE A 22 -6.17 -2.09 2.87
N PRO A 23 -7.18 -2.49 3.67
CA PRO A 23 -7.04 -3.61 4.60
C PRO A 23 -6.66 -4.93 3.92
N LEU A 24 -7.15 -5.15 2.69
CA LEU A 24 -6.79 -6.35 1.91
C LEU A 24 -5.31 -6.34 1.53
N LEU A 25 -4.77 -5.20 1.09
CA LEU A 25 -3.35 -5.07 0.78
C LEU A 25 -2.48 -5.25 2.02
N GLU A 26 -2.85 -4.69 3.17
CA GLU A 26 -2.16 -4.94 4.44
C GLU A 26 -2.18 -6.41 4.81
N PHE A 27 -3.32 -7.08 4.68
CA PHE A 27 -3.43 -8.52 4.91
C PHE A 27 -2.50 -9.33 4.00
N THR A 28 -2.43 -9.00 2.71
CA THR A 28 -1.51 -9.69 1.79
C THR A 28 -0.03 -9.41 2.10
N GLN A 29 0.28 -8.26 2.71
CA GLN A 29 1.60 -7.86 3.16
C GLN A 29 2.04 -8.67 4.39
N GLU A 30 1.16 -8.78 5.39
CA GLU A 30 1.41 -9.58 6.61
C GLU A 30 1.59 -11.06 6.30
N ARG A 31 0.91 -11.56 5.26
CA ARG A 31 1.03 -12.95 4.80
C ARG A 31 2.22 -13.19 3.89
N GLU A 32 3.01 -12.16 3.58
CA GLU A 32 4.17 -12.20 2.69
C GLU A 32 3.85 -12.84 1.32
N LEU A 33 2.61 -12.68 0.84
CA LEU A 33 2.16 -13.26 -0.43
C LEU A 33 2.76 -12.54 -1.64
N TYR A 34 3.04 -11.24 -1.46
CA TYR A 34 3.65 -10.38 -2.46
C TYR A 34 4.86 -9.65 -1.86
N PRO A 35 5.84 -9.26 -2.69
CA PRO A 35 6.94 -8.42 -2.24
C PRO A 35 6.42 -7.09 -1.68
N ASN A 36 6.96 -6.65 -0.55
CA ASN A 36 6.62 -5.37 0.08
C ASN A 36 6.69 -4.19 -0.90
N ASP A 37 7.65 -4.19 -1.82
CA ASP A 37 7.83 -3.15 -2.84
C ASP A 37 6.61 -3.04 -3.79
N GLN A 38 6.03 -4.18 -4.20
CA GLN A 38 4.82 -4.20 -5.03
C GLN A 38 3.60 -3.71 -4.26
N ILE A 39 3.45 -4.11 -3.00
CA ILE A 39 2.33 -3.67 -2.16
C ILE A 39 2.44 -2.17 -1.88
N LEU A 40 3.64 -1.67 -1.59
CA LEU A 40 3.89 -0.26 -1.35
C LEU A 40 3.53 0.57 -2.58
N LYS A 41 3.95 0.14 -3.78
CA LYS A 41 3.58 0.79 -5.03
C LYS A 41 2.06 0.80 -5.24
N ALA A 42 1.39 -0.32 -5.02
CA ALA A 42 -0.06 -0.42 -5.13
C ALA A 42 -0.79 0.51 -4.13
N LYS A 43 -0.29 0.61 -2.89
CA LYS A 43 -0.81 1.54 -1.88
C LYS A 43 -0.65 3.00 -2.32
N ILE A 44 0.49 3.37 -2.89
CA ILE A 44 0.74 4.72 -3.41
C ILE A 44 -0.19 5.04 -4.60
N GLU A 45 -0.37 4.10 -5.53
CA GLU A 45 -1.29 4.28 -6.67
C GLU A 45 -2.76 4.41 -6.23
N LEU A 46 -3.17 3.63 -5.23
CA LEU A 46 -4.50 3.76 -4.60
C LEU A 46 -4.66 5.12 -3.91
N LEU A 47 -3.63 5.56 -3.18
CA LEU A 47 -3.63 6.84 -2.50
C LEU A 47 -3.75 8.01 -3.47
N ASN A 48 -3.07 7.95 -4.62
CA ASN A 48 -3.07 9.01 -5.62
C ASN A 48 -4.48 9.32 -6.16
N ASN A 49 -5.38 8.34 -6.13
CA ASN A 49 -6.77 8.48 -6.54
C ASN A 49 -7.74 8.70 -5.36
N THR A 50 -7.23 8.87 -4.14
CA THR A 50 -7.99 9.13 -2.91
C THR A 50 -7.55 10.45 -2.29
N ASN A 51 -8.45 11.18 -1.64
CA ASN A 51 -8.06 12.37 -0.89
C ASN A 51 -7.47 12.03 0.51
N MET A 52 -6.92 10.83 0.70
CA MET A 52 -6.38 10.35 1.99
C MET A 52 -4.91 10.77 2.19
N VAL A 53 -4.65 12.08 2.16
CA VAL A 53 -3.31 12.66 2.27
C VAL A 53 -2.59 12.24 3.55
N ASP A 54 -3.30 12.10 4.66
CA ASP A 54 -2.72 11.68 5.95
C ASP A 54 -2.12 10.27 5.87
N TYR A 55 -2.81 9.33 5.22
CA TYR A 55 -2.31 7.96 5.03
C TYR A 55 -1.13 7.92 4.06
N ALA A 56 -1.09 8.82 3.06
CA ALA A 56 0.07 8.98 2.18
C ALA A 56 1.29 9.51 2.93
N MET A 57 1.11 10.46 3.86
CA MET A 57 2.20 10.97 4.69
C MET A 57 2.77 9.90 5.62
N ASP A 58 1.93 9.05 6.21
CA ASP A 58 2.40 7.96 7.07
C ASP A 58 3.17 6.88 6.29
N ILE A 59 2.70 6.49 5.11
CA ILE A 59 3.46 5.59 4.22
C ILE A 59 4.78 6.21 3.75
N HIS A 60 4.77 7.50 3.42
CA HIS A 60 5.98 8.22 2.98
C HIS A 60 7.00 8.35 4.13
N LYS A 61 6.56 8.57 5.36
CA LYS A 61 7.44 8.57 6.55
C LYS A 61 8.10 7.22 6.81
N VAL A 62 7.41 6.11 6.51
CA VAL A 62 7.95 4.75 6.69
C VAL A 62 8.93 4.38 5.57
N SER A 63 8.71 4.87 4.34
CA SER A 63 9.54 4.56 3.18
C SER A 63 10.77 5.46 3.03
N VAL A 64 10.75 6.68 3.59
CA VAL A 64 11.91 7.59 3.55
C VAL A 64 12.64 7.53 4.90
N PRO A 65 13.91 7.05 4.94
CA PRO A 65 14.69 7.11 6.16
C PRO A 65 14.89 8.58 6.55
N HIS A 66 14.62 8.86 7.81
CA HIS A 66 14.78 10.15 8.46
C HIS A 66 16.22 10.67 8.33
N GLY A 67 16.51 11.33 7.20
CA GLY A 67 17.85 11.84 6.88
C GLY A 67 17.88 13.10 6.02
N LEU A 68 16.74 13.63 5.57
CA LEU A 68 16.67 14.87 4.78
C LEU A 68 15.42 15.70 5.13
N CYS A 69 15.19 15.96 6.42
CA CYS A 69 14.50 17.18 6.83
C CYS A 69 15.52 18.04 7.57
N SER A 70 16.42 18.64 6.80
CA SER A 70 17.20 19.79 7.26
C SER A 70 16.27 21.00 7.37
N SER A 71 16.42 21.76 8.45
CA SER A 71 15.84 23.08 8.68
C SER A 71 15.66 23.95 7.44
N SER A 72 14.46 24.51 7.28
CA SER A 72 14.17 25.91 6.87
C SER A 72 12.63 26.00 6.81
N ASN A 73 11.90 26.83 7.57
CA ASN A 73 12.17 28.10 8.22
C ASN A 73 11.51 28.17 9.60
#